data_AF-A0AAN4IHV2-F1
#
_entry.id   AF-A0AAN4IHV2-F1
#
_cell.length_a   1.000
_cell.length_b   1.000
_cell.length_c   1.000
_cell.angle_alpha   90.00
_cell.angle_beta   90.00
_cell.angle_gamma   90.00
#
_symmetry.space_group_name_H-M   'P 1'
#
loop_
_entity.id
_entity.type
_entity.pdbx_description
1 polymer ?
#
loop_
_entity_poly.entity_id
_entity_poly.type
_entity_poly.pdbx_seq_one_letter_code
_entity_poly.pdbx_strand_id
1 'polypeptide(L)' 'FRFDELIAASYANPNAKVHFTPSSKGYDFKWEWDGKVHELHIEREKLVFPDLILERLFEAAIEMAKK' A
#
# COMPACT_ATOMS: atom_id res chain seq x y z
N PHE A 1 -5.75 17.45 7.17
CA PHE A 1 -6.17 16.38 6.25
C PHE A 1 -5.52 15.09 6.77
N ARG A 2 -6.30 14.14 7.29
CA ARG A 2 -5.75 12.80 7.63
C ARG A 2 -5.89 12.00 6.35
N PHE A 3 -4.76 11.79 5.68
CA PHE A 3 -4.71 10.91 4.51
C PHE A 3 -5.06 9.50 4.98
N ASP A 4 -5.94 8.80 4.26
CA ASP A 4 -6.31 7.41 4.57
C ASP A 4 -5.66 6.52 3.52
N GLU A 5 -4.57 5.88 3.91
CA GLU A 5 -3.74 5.05 3.05
C GLU A 5 -4.53 3.87 2.46
N LEU A 6 -5.61 3.42 3.11
CA LEU A 6 -6.50 2.39 2.59
C LEU A 6 -7.33 2.89 1.41
N ILE A 7 -7.71 4.17 1.42
CA ILE A 7 -8.44 4.79 0.30
C ILE A 7 -7.50 4.86 -0.91
N ALA A 8 -6.25 5.27 -0.73
CA ALA A 8 -5.26 5.29 -1.82
C ALA A 8 -4.96 3.90 -2.38
N ALA A 9 -4.76 2.92 -1.50
CA ALA A 9 -4.51 1.53 -1.84
C ALA A 9 -5.70 0.85 -2.54
N SER A 10 -6.94 1.27 -2.25
CA SER A 10 -8.15 0.76 -2.92
C SER A 10 -8.42 1.43 -4.26
N TYR A 11 -8.11 2.72 -4.43
CA TYR A 11 -8.18 3.40 -5.74
C TYR A 11 -7.20 2.80 -6.75
N ALA A 12 -6.03 2.39 -6.26
CA ALA A 12 -4.99 1.72 -7.03
C ALA A 12 -5.47 0.41 -7.70
N ASN A 13 -6.28 -0.38 -7.00
CA ASN A 13 -6.84 -1.61 -7.54
C ASN A 13 -8.19 -1.94 -6.88
N PRO A 14 -9.32 -1.48 -7.44
CA PRO A 14 -10.64 -1.62 -6.81
C PRO A 14 -11.13 -3.07 -6.67
N ASN A 15 -10.50 -4.02 -7.36
CA ASN A 15 -10.80 -5.45 -7.27
C ASN A 15 -9.85 -6.22 -6.34
N ALA A 16 -8.81 -5.58 -5.81
CA ALA A 16 -7.88 -6.20 -4.89
C ALA A 16 -8.39 -6.11 -3.45
N LYS A 17 -8.29 -7.22 -2.71
CA LYS A 17 -8.53 -7.22 -1.27
C LYS A 17 -7.29 -6.67 -0.57
N VAL A 18 -7.44 -5.53 0.09
CA VAL A 18 -6.34 -4.85 0.80
C VAL A 18 -6.36 -5.22 2.28
N HIS A 19 -5.21 -5.59 2.80
CA HIS A 19 -4.94 -5.81 4.21
C HIS A 19 -3.85 -4.83 4.67
N PHE A 20 -4.16 -4.04 5.69
CA PHE A 20 -3.23 -3.10 6.31
C PHE A 20 -2.96 -3.52 7.75
N THR A 21 -1.69 -3.62 8.11
CA THR A 21 -1.25 -3.93 9.46
C THR A 21 -0.20 -2.92 9.92
N PRO A 22 -0.53 -1.99 10.84
CA PRO A 22 0.47 -1.14 11.46
C PRO A 22 1.27 -1.94 12.50
N SER A 23 2.58 -1.77 12.52
CA SER A 23 3.48 -2.41 13.48
C SER A 23 4.48 -1.43 14.08
N SER A 24 5.23 -1.87 15.10
CA SER A 24 6.30 -1.05 15.69
C SER A 24 7.46 -0.79 14.71
N LYS A 25 7.56 -1.59 13.64
CA LYS A 25 8.60 -1.50 12.61
C LYS A 25 8.19 -0.64 11.42
N GLY A 26 6.89 -0.40 11.23
CA GLY A 26 6.40 0.30 10.05
C GLY A 26 4.95 -0.04 9.71
N TYR A 27 4.59 0.22 8.47
CA TYR A 27 3.29 -0.12 7.90
C TYR A 27 3.45 -1.27 6.91
N ASP A 28 2.68 -2.33 7.14
CA ASP A 28 2.61 -3.50 6.26
C ASP A 28 1.32 -3.44 5.47
N PHE A 29 1.44 -3.44 4.14
CA PHE A 29 0.33 -3.54 3.22
C PHE A 29 0.41 -4.84 2.45
N LYS A 30 -0.73 -5.48 2.27
CA LYS A 30 -0.87 -6.70 1.49
C LYS A 30 -2.09 -6.59 0.59
N TRP A 31 -1.89 -6.84 -0.69
CA TRP A 31 -2.96 -6.89 -1.68
C TRP A 31 -3.09 -8.30 -2.22
N GLU A 32 -4.31 -8.81 -2.26
CA GLU A 32 -4.67 -10.07 -2.89
C GLU A 32 -5.58 -9.79 -4.08
N TRP A 33 -5.17 -10.24 -5.28
CA TRP A 33 -5.91 -10.05 -6.52
C TRP A 33 -5.70 -11.25 -7.44
N ASP A 34 -6.80 -11.86 -7.89
CA ASP A 34 -6.78 -12.99 -8.84
C ASP A 34 -5.80 -14.12 -8.45
N GLY A 35 -5.77 -14.46 -7.15
CA GLY A 35 -4.86 -15.46 -6.58
C GLY A 35 -3.38 -15.03 -6.47
N LYS A 36 -3.03 -13.82 -6.92
CA LYS A 36 -1.71 -13.21 -6.73
C LYS A 36 -1.70 -12.39 -5.43
N VAL A 37 -0.54 -12.41 -4.77
CA VAL A 37 -0.30 -11.65 -3.54
C VAL A 37 0.85 -10.66 -3.77
N HIS A 38 0.66 -9.42 -3.37
CA HIS A 38 1.70 -8.39 -3.34
C HIS A 38 1.79 -7.82 -1.92
N GLU A 39 3.01 -7.60 -1.44
CA GLU A 39 3.28 -7.12 -0.08
C GLU A 39 4.23 -5.93 -0.14
N LEU A 40 3.92 -4.87 0.62
CA LEU A 40 4.74 -3.67 0.75
C LEU A 40 4.96 -3.37 2.23
N HIS A 41 6.22 -3.27 2.63
CA HIS A 41 6.60 -2.77 3.94
C HIS A 41 7.15 -1.34 3.82
N ILE A 42 6.62 -0.42 4.61
CA ILE A 42 7.13 0.93 4.75
C ILE A 42 7.69 1.11 6.16
N GLU A 43 8.99 1.34 6.26
CA GLU A 43 9.69 1.44 7.54
C GLU A 43 9.21 2.63 8.36
N ARG A 44 9.19 2.48 9.70
CA ARG A 44 8.70 3.50 10.62
C ARG A 44 9.33 4.88 10.44
N GLU A 45 10.63 4.91 10.14
CA GLU A 45 11.37 6.15 9.91
C GLU A 45 10.90 6.89 8.65
N LYS A 46 10.31 6.18 7.68
CA LYS A 46 9.79 6.74 6.43
C LYS A 46 8.35 7.23 6.56
N LEU A 47 7.63 6.83 7.61
CA LEU A 47 6.23 7.22 7.84
C LEU A 47 6.04 8.72 8.11
N VAL A 48 7.13 9.45 8.40
CA VAL A 48 7.08 10.91 8.56
C VAL A 48 6.97 11.65 7.21
N PHE A 49 7.18 10.95 6.10
CA PHE A 49 7.15 11.50 4.73
C PHE A 49 5.90 10.99 3.98
N PRO A 50 4.76 11.70 4.06
CA PRO A 50 3.52 11.25 3.44
C PRO A 50 3.62 11.08 1.92
N ASP A 51 4.42 11.93 1.27
CA ASP A 51 4.64 11.86 -0.19
C ASP A 51 5.36 10.57 -0.60
N LEU A 52 6.31 10.11 0.22
CA LEU A 52 7.01 8.85 0.00
C LEU A 52 6.10 7.64 0.20
N ILE A 53 5.21 7.69 1.19
CA ILE A 53 4.20 6.64 1.41
C ILE A 53 3.31 6.53 0.17
N LEU A 54 2.84 7.67 -0.32
CA LEU A 54 2.01 7.77 -1.52
C LEU A 54 2.70 7.21 -2.76
N GLU A 55 3.94 7.64 -3.00
CA GLU A 55 4.75 7.15 -4.11
C GLU A 55 4.87 5.63 -4.07
N ARG A 56 5.21 5.04 -2.92
CA ARG A 56 5.34 3.59 -2.75
C ARG A 56 4.03 2.84 -2.99
N LEU A 57 2.91 3.38 -2.52
CA LEU A 57 1.59 2.80 -2.77
C LEU A 57 1.22 2.83 -4.25
N PHE A 58 1.54 3.93 -4.96
CA PHE A 58 1.31 4.03 -6.40
C PHE A 58 2.24 3.14 -7.22
N GLU A 59 3.52 3.03 -6.85
CA GLU A 59 4.46 2.09 -7.48
C GLU A 59 3.94 0.66 -7.41
N ALA A 60 3.54 0.20 -6.21
CA ALA A 60 2.96 -1.12 -5.99
C ALA A 60 1.69 -1.33 -6.84
N ALA A 61 0.81 -0.32 -6.90
CA ALA A 61 -0.38 -0.35 -7.73
C ALA A 61 -0.09 -0.53 -9.22
N ILE A 62 0.87 0.24 -9.74
CA ILE A 62 1.28 0.19 -11.15
C ILE A 62 1.91 -1.17 -11.46
N GLU A 63 2.74 -1.71 -10.57
CA GLU A 63 3.32 -3.05 -10.72
C GLU A 63 2.24 -4.13 -10.79
N MET A 64 1.21 -4.03 -9.95
CA MET A 64 0.07 -4.94 -9.98
C MET A 64 -0.74 -4.83 -11.28
N ALA A 65 -0.92 -3.62 -11.83
CA ALA A 65 -1.70 -3.41 -13.05
C ALA A 65 -0.98 -3.84 -14.35
N LYS A 66 0.36 -3.93 -14.32
CA LYS A 66 1.17 -4.30 -15.50
C LYS A 66 1.20 -5.81 -15.82
N LYS A 67 0.58 -6.69 -15.01
CA LYS A 67 0.70 -8.16 -15.10
C LYS A 67 -0.63 -8.89 -14.92
#